data_AF-A0A9P0L3W6-F1
#
_entry.id   AF-A0A9P0L3W6-F1
#
_cell.length_a   1.000
_cell.length_b   1.000
_cell.length_c   1.000
_cell.angle_alpha   90.00
_cell.angle_beta   90.00
_cell.angle_gamma   90.00
#
_symmetry.space_group_name_H-M   'P 1'
#
loop_
_entity.id
_entity.type
_entity.pdbx_description
1 polymer ?
#
loop_
_entity_poly.entity_id
_entity_poly.type
_entity_poly.pdbx_seq_one_letter_code
_entity_poly.pdbx_strand_id
1 'polypeptide(L)'
;MAPKYKPLLLNTFLAGAKDDDDLVRTSSLSNLGEICRVLGYKLGTIITEVLVCVHAIISTDKSPQARRAAVTVLRQLFIGLDTGMIEFLKEEILPIYRTLKAIYSDDKDDVMRLQAQLALEELNENVKNFVFPNPQLSDRKVVVLKSLKKDSDDWE
;
A
#
# COMPACT_ATOMS: atom_id res chain seq x y z
N MET A 1 -4.59 -6.65 18.09
CA MET A 1 -3.51 -7.65 18.27
C MET A 1 -2.22 -7.26 17.54
N ALA A 2 -2.26 -6.95 16.24
CA ALA A 2 -1.05 -6.70 15.42
C ALA A 2 -0.06 -5.63 15.95
N PRO A 3 -0.46 -4.44 16.44
CA PRO A 3 0.52 -3.43 16.88
C PRO A 3 1.36 -3.86 18.09
N LYS A 4 0.77 -4.65 19.01
CA LYS A 4 1.44 -5.13 20.23
C LYS A 4 2.56 -6.13 19.92
N TYR A 5 2.42 -6.91 18.85
CA TYR A 5 3.36 -7.95 18.46
C TYR A 5 4.14 -7.59 17.19
N LYS A 6 4.09 -6.31 16.75
CA LYS A 6 4.70 -5.85 15.49
C LYS A 6 6.14 -6.33 15.31
N PRO A 7 7.08 -6.08 16.25
CA PRO A 7 8.48 -6.45 16.04
C PRO A 7 8.65 -7.97 15.94
N LEU A 8 7.93 -8.72 16.79
CA LEU A 8 7.99 -10.18 16.77
C LEU A 8 7.51 -10.74 15.43
N LEU A 9 6.31 -10.33 14.98
CA LEU A 9 5.71 -10.83 13.74
C LEU A 9 6.55 -10.47 12.52
N LEU A 10 6.98 -9.21 12.40
CA LEU A 10 7.79 -8.77 11.26
C LEU A 10 9.14 -9.48 11.24
N ASN A 11 9.83 -9.60 12.38
CA ASN A 11 11.11 -10.31 12.42
C ASN A 11 10.94 -11.80 12.11
N THR A 12 9.88 -12.44 12.60
CA THR A 12 9.59 -13.84 12.29
C THR A 12 9.35 -14.04 10.79
N PHE A 13 8.54 -13.20 10.16
CA PHE A 13 8.25 -13.34 8.73
C PHE A 13 9.44 -12.97 7.84
N LEU A 14 10.22 -11.94 8.20
CA LEU A 14 11.45 -11.59 7.48
C LEU A 14 12.55 -12.66 7.62
N ALA A 15 12.60 -13.36 8.76
CA ALA A 15 13.48 -14.51 8.93
C ALA A 15 13.00 -15.71 8.09
N GLY A 16 11.70 -16.04 8.17
CA GLY A 16 11.12 -17.15 7.41
C GLY A 16 11.13 -16.93 5.89
N ALA A 17 11.16 -15.69 5.42
CA ALA A 17 11.36 -15.36 4.00
C ALA A 17 12.76 -15.76 3.47
N LYS A 18 13.68 -16.19 4.34
CA LYS A 18 15.04 -16.64 3.99
C LYS A 18 15.26 -18.13 4.24
N ASP A 19 14.19 -18.87 4.57
CA ASP A 19 14.26 -20.29 4.86
C ASP A 19 14.68 -21.10 3.62
N ASP A 20 15.31 -22.26 3.82
CA ASP A 20 15.70 -23.14 2.71
C ASP A 20 14.46 -23.76 2.04
N ASP A 21 13.39 -24.00 2.82
CA ASP A 21 12.12 -24.51 2.33
C ASP A 21 11.28 -23.41 1.67
N ASP A 22 10.88 -23.64 0.41
CA ASP A 22 10.16 -22.64 -0.38
C ASP A 22 8.71 -22.42 0.06
N LEU A 23 8.08 -23.42 0.68
CA LEU A 23 6.75 -23.28 1.27
C LEU A 23 6.81 -22.40 2.51
N VAL A 24 7.88 -22.53 3.32
CA VAL A 24 8.11 -21.66 4.49
C VAL A 24 8.33 -20.22 4.04
N ARG A 25 9.15 -19.98 3.01
CA ARG A 25 9.34 -18.64 2.43
C ARG A 25 8.02 -18.05 1.91
N THR A 26 7.28 -18.82 1.11
CA THR A 26 5.99 -18.40 0.52
C THR A 26 4.96 -18.05 1.60
N SER A 27 4.83 -18.88 2.62
CA SER A 27 3.92 -18.66 3.75
C SER A 27 4.32 -17.41 4.55
N SER A 28 5.62 -17.26 4.82
CA SER A 28 6.16 -16.09 5.52
C SER A 28 5.91 -14.80 4.77
N LEU A 29 6.11 -14.77 3.45
CA LEU A 29 5.81 -13.62 2.59
C LEU A 29 4.31 -13.29 2.57
N SER A 30 3.46 -14.31 2.50
CA SER A 30 2.00 -14.10 2.54
C SER A 30 1.56 -13.45 3.86
N ASN A 31 2.10 -13.92 4.99
CA ASN A 31 1.85 -13.35 6.31
C ASN A 31 2.46 -11.95 6.47
N LEU A 32 3.64 -11.71 5.87
CA LEU A 32 4.27 -10.39 5.83
C LEU A 32 3.36 -9.39 5.11
N GLY A 33 2.81 -9.76 3.95
CA GLY A 33 1.86 -8.94 3.21
C GLY A 33 0.63 -8.58 4.03
N GLU A 34 -0.02 -9.57 4.68
CA GLU A 34 -1.19 -9.31 5.50
C GLU A 34 -0.87 -8.36 6.68
N ILE A 35 0.28 -8.53 7.33
CA ILE A 35 0.70 -7.62 8.39
C ILE A 35 1.02 -6.22 7.86
N CYS A 36 1.64 -6.09 6.69
CA CYS A 36 1.85 -4.79 6.05
C CYS A 36 0.53 -4.07 5.80
N ARG A 37 -0.49 -4.81 5.29
CA ARG A 37 -1.84 -4.27 5.10
C ARG A 37 -2.48 -3.82 6.42
N VAL A 38 -2.41 -4.65 7.46
CA VAL A 38 -3.07 -4.37 8.75
C VAL A 38 -2.40 -3.22 9.51
N LEU A 39 -1.07 -3.08 9.41
CA LEU A 39 -0.34 -2.05 10.14
C LEU A 39 -0.33 -0.70 9.42
N GLY A 40 -0.31 -0.67 8.08
CA GLY A 40 -0.16 0.56 7.31
C GLY A 40 1.01 1.41 7.82
N TYR A 41 0.78 2.68 8.11
CA TYR A 41 1.80 3.60 8.65
C TYR A 41 2.44 3.15 9.97
N LYS A 42 1.79 2.26 10.73
CA LYS A 42 2.35 1.74 12.00
C LYS A 42 3.57 0.83 11.76
N LEU A 43 3.86 0.47 10.51
CA LEU A 43 5.13 -0.16 10.12
C LEU A 43 6.31 0.71 10.59
N GLY A 44 6.26 2.02 10.37
CA GLY A 44 7.38 2.91 10.67
C GLY A 44 8.61 2.55 9.82
N THR A 45 9.80 2.64 10.40
CA THR A 45 11.07 2.47 9.66
C THR A 45 11.31 1.09 9.08
N ILE A 46 10.66 0.04 9.61
CA ILE A 46 10.83 -1.35 9.17
C ILE A 46 10.41 -1.59 7.70
N ILE A 47 9.73 -0.62 7.10
CA ILE A 47 9.28 -0.69 5.73
C ILE A 47 10.45 -0.87 4.75
N THR A 48 11.60 -0.26 5.04
CA THR A 48 12.78 -0.36 4.19
C THR A 48 13.28 -1.81 4.14
N GLU A 49 13.33 -2.50 5.28
CA GLU A 49 13.71 -3.90 5.37
C GLU A 49 12.73 -4.81 4.64
N VAL A 50 11.43 -4.50 4.72
CA VAL A 50 10.39 -5.21 3.96
C VAL A 50 10.62 -5.05 2.45
N LEU A 51 10.84 -3.82 1.97
CA LEU A 51 11.05 -3.56 0.55
C LEU A 51 12.33 -4.20 0.02
N VAL A 52 13.43 -4.12 0.77
CA VAL A 52 14.69 -4.80 0.44
C VAL A 52 14.49 -6.31 0.35
N CYS A 53 13.81 -6.91 1.32
CA CYS A 53 13.51 -8.34 1.33
C CYS A 53 12.67 -8.73 0.11
N VAL A 54 11.59 -8.01 -0.15
CA VAL A 54 10.66 -8.28 -1.26
C VAL A 54 11.38 -8.14 -2.61
N HIS A 55 12.16 -7.08 -2.79
CA HIS A 55 12.94 -6.88 -4.02
C HIS A 55 13.93 -8.03 -4.26
N ALA A 56 14.62 -8.47 -3.20
CA ALA A 56 15.55 -9.61 -3.30
C ALA A 56 14.82 -10.90 -3.72
N ILE A 57 13.67 -11.21 -3.12
CA ILE A 57 12.89 -12.40 -3.45
C ILE A 57 12.38 -12.35 -4.89
N ILE A 58 11.77 -11.23 -5.30
CA ILE A 58 11.29 -11.04 -6.68
C ILE A 58 12.41 -11.30 -7.69
N SER A 59 13.62 -10.79 -7.39
CA SER A 59 14.74 -10.82 -8.33
C SER A 59 15.49 -12.16 -8.35
N THR A 60 15.54 -12.89 -7.23
CA THR A 60 16.51 -13.98 -7.05
C THR A 60 15.91 -15.32 -6.61
N ASP A 61 14.68 -15.35 -6.09
CA ASP A 61 14.11 -16.60 -5.57
C ASP A 61 13.79 -17.57 -6.71
N LYS A 62 14.20 -18.82 -6.51
CA LYS A 62 14.01 -19.90 -7.49
C LYS A 62 12.55 -20.35 -7.53
N SER A 63 11.83 -20.27 -6.40
CA SER A 63 10.44 -20.70 -6.30
C SER A 63 9.49 -19.66 -6.91
N PRO A 64 8.70 -20.02 -7.93
CA PRO A 64 7.67 -19.14 -8.47
C PRO A 64 6.67 -18.68 -7.42
N GLN A 65 6.32 -19.54 -6.46
CA GLN A 65 5.36 -19.26 -5.40
C GLN A 65 5.88 -18.15 -4.47
N ALA A 66 7.16 -18.22 -4.09
CA ALA A 66 7.79 -17.18 -3.28
C ALA A 66 7.86 -15.84 -4.03
N ARG A 67 8.24 -15.84 -5.32
CA ARG A 67 8.24 -14.62 -6.14
C ARG A 67 6.85 -13.99 -6.26
N ARG A 68 5.82 -14.81 -6.52
CA ARG A 68 4.42 -14.35 -6.59
C ARG A 68 3.98 -13.75 -5.25
N ALA A 69 4.25 -14.43 -4.14
CA ALA A 69 3.92 -13.94 -2.80
C ALA A 69 4.61 -12.60 -2.50
N ALA A 70 5.86 -12.42 -2.91
CA ALA A 70 6.59 -11.16 -2.74
C ALA A 70 5.95 -10.00 -3.52
N VAL A 71 5.48 -10.21 -4.77
CA VAL A 71 4.71 -9.20 -5.50
C VAL A 71 3.40 -8.88 -4.78
N THR A 72 2.72 -9.90 -4.23
CA THR A 72 1.51 -9.69 -3.42
C THR A 72 1.80 -8.84 -2.18
N VAL A 73 2.97 -8.95 -1.54
CA VAL A 73 3.37 -8.06 -0.42
C VAL A 73 3.33 -6.59 -0.82
N LEU A 74 3.85 -6.23 -2.01
CA LEU A 74 3.81 -4.86 -2.51
C LEU A 74 2.37 -4.35 -2.64
N ARG A 75 1.48 -5.17 -3.21
CA ARG A 75 0.06 -4.83 -3.31
C ARG A 75 -0.58 -4.62 -1.93
N GLN A 76 -0.34 -5.55 -1.00
CA GLN A 76 -0.90 -5.48 0.35
C GLN A 76 -0.38 -4.25 1.12
N LEU A 77 0.87 -3.88 0.90
CA LEU A 77 1.46 -2.66 1.43
C LEU A 77 0.74 -1.41 0.89
N PHE A 78 0.48 -1.34 -0.41
CA PHE A 78 -0.26 -0.22 -1.00
C PHE A 78 -1.66 -0.09 -0.41
N ILE A 79 -2.38 -1.21 -0.27
CA ILE A 79 -3.71 -1.24 0.38
C ILE A 79 -3.63 -0.75 1.82
N GLY A 80 -2.61 -1.17 2.58
CA GLY A 80 -2.46 -0.78 3.98
C GLY A 80 -2.08 0.68 4.19
N LEU A 81 -1.36 1.27 3.24
CA LEU A 81 -0.94 2.67 3.30
C LEU A 81 -1.98 3.63 2.70
N ASP A 82 -2.80 3.16 1.77
CA ASP A 82 -3.92 3.90 1.18
C ASP A 82 -3.48 5.34 0.77
N THR A 83 -4.20 6.37 1.24
CA THR A 83 -4.00 7.77 0.84
C THR A 83 -2.64 8.36 1.19
N GLY A 84 -1.89 7.79 2.14
CA GLY A 84 -0.54 8.27 2.49
C GLY A 84 0.57 7.31 2.06
N MET A 85 0.27 6.39 1.15
CA MET A 85 1.28 5.68 0.37
C MET A 85 2.29 6.66 -0.25
N ILE A 86 1.83 7.81 -0.75
CA ILE A 86 2.69 8.80 -1.42
C ILE A 86 3.70 9.43 -0.48
N GLU A 87 3.27 9.79 0.73
CA GLU A 87 4.17 10.34 1.75
C GLU A 87 5.12 9.27 2.28
N PHE A 88 4.61 8.06 2.52
CA PHE A 88 5.35 7.00 3.18
C PHE A 88 6.35 6.27 2.28
N LEU A 89 6.08 6.20 0.97
CA LEU A 89 6.92 5.50 -0.02
C LEU A 89 7.55 6.45 -1.05
N LYS A 90 7.65 7.74 -0.76
CA LYS A 90 8.02 8.80 -1.73
C LYS A 90 9.19 8.45 -2.66
N GLU A 91 10.28 7.91 -2.11
CA GLU A 91 11.50 7.57 -2.85
C GLU A 91 11.42 6.20 -3.56
N GLU A 92 10.52 5.34 -3.09
CA GLU A 92 10.39 3.93 -3.50
C GLU A 92 9.30 3.72 -4.56
N ILE A 93 8.35 4.66 -4.73
CA ILE A 93 7.24 4.52 -5.69
C ILE A 93 7.75 4.29 -7.12
N LEU A 94 8.71 5.09 -7.59
CA LEU A 94 9.21 4.96 -8.96
C LEU A 94 9.99 3.65 -9.19
N PRO A 95 10.93 3.26 -8.31
CA PRO A 95 11.55 1.93 -8.36
C PRO A 95 10.53 0.80 -8.40
N ILE A 96 9.56 0.80 -7.47
CA ILE A 96 8.56 -0.27 -7.39
C ILE A 96 7.69 -0.31 -8.65
N TYR A 97 7.22 0.84 -9.14
CA TYR A 97 6.45 0.92 -10.38
C TYR A 97 7.22 0.33 -11.57
N ARG A 98 8.51 0.64 -11.71
CA ARG A 98 9.34 0.10 -12.80
C ARG A 98 9.48 -1.42 -12.70
N THR A 99 9.72 -1.94 -11.49
CA THR A 99 9.79 -3.38 -11.24
C THR A 99 8.49 -4.06 -11.61
N LEU A 100 7.35 -3.55 -11.14
CA LEU A 100 6.03 -4.11 -11.46
C LEU A 100 5.71 -4.03 -12.96
N LYS A 101 6.08 -2.92 -13.62
CA LYS A 101 5.88 -2.75 -15.07
C LYS A 101 6.70 -3.75 -15.88
N ALA A 102 7.95 -3.99 -15.50
CA ALA A 102 8.81 -4.99 -16.14
C ALA A 102 8.21 -6.39 -15.98
N ILE A 103 7.79 -6.76 -14.76
CA ILE A 103 7.15 -8.06 -14.50
C ILE A 103 5.89 -8.23 -15.36
N TYR A 104 5.01 -7.24 -15.39
CA TYR A 104 3.78 -7.30 -16.18
C TYR A 104 4.04 -7.49 -17.69
N SER A 105 5.09 -6.86 -18.21
CA SER A 105 5.41 -6.83 -19.64
C SER A 105 6.16 -8.08 -20.10
N ASP A 106 7.13 -8.54 -19.29
CA ASP A 106 8.19 -9.44 -19.76
C ASP A 106 8.26 -10.78 -19.01
N ASP A 107 7.59 -10.93 -17.84
CA ASP A 107 7.63 -12.19 -17.09
C ASP A 107 6.90 -13.31 -17.87
N LYS A 108 7.40 -14.53 -17.78
CA LYS A 108 6.81 -15.70 -18.47
C LYS A 108 5.67 -16.33 -17.68
N ASP A 109 5.57 -16.03 -16.39
CA ASP A 109 4.56 -16.57 -15.49
C ASP A 109 3.32 -15.66 -15.49
N ASP A 110 2.23 -16.14 -16.11
CA ASP A 110 0.98 -15.37 -16.20
C ASP A 110 0.40 -15.01 -14.83
N VAL A 111 0.63 -15.83 -13.80
CA VAL A 111 0.20 -15.49 -12.44
C VAL A 111 1.02 -14.34 -11.88
N MET A 112 2.33 -14.32 -12.15
CA MET A 112 3.22 -13.22 -11.76
C MET A 112 2.83 -11.92 -12.45
N ARG A 113 2.54 -11.97 -13.76
CA ARG A 113 2.02 -10.82 -14.54
C ARG A 113 0.71 -10.30 -13.97
N LEU A 114 -0.23 -11.19 -13.64
CA LEU A 114 -1.50 -10.81 -13.03
C LEU A 114 -1.30 -10.16 -11.65
N GLN A 115 -0.45 -10.72 -10.79
CA GLN A 115 -0.14 -10.11 -9.48
C GLN A 115 0.50 -8.73 -9.65
N ALA A 116 1.38 -8.55 -10.64
CA ALA A 116 1.98 -7.26 -10.94
C ALA A 116 0.96 -6.26 -11.47
N GLN A 117 0.03 -6.68 -12.33
CA GLN A 117 -1.08 -5.84 -12.80
C GLN A 117 -1.93 -5.34 -11.63
N LEU A 118 -2.36 -6.25 -10.75
CA LEU A 118 -3.18 -5.89 -9.58
C LEU A 118 -2.45 -4.93 -8.62
N ALA A 119 -1.13 -5.06 -8.48
CA ALA A 119 -0.32 -4.14 -7.71
C ALA A 119 -0.19 -2.76 -8.38
N LEU A 120 -0.05 -2.72 -9.72
CA LEU A 120 -0.02 -1.49 -10.49
C LEU A 120 -1.35 -0.74 -10.44
N GLU A 121 -2.47 -1.45 -10.53
CA GLU A 121 -3.81 -0.87 -10.41
C GLU A 121 -3.99 -0.18 -9.04
N GLU A 122 -3.61 -0.86 -7.97
CA GLU A 122 -3.64 -0.31 -6.60
C GLU A 122 -2.75 0.93 -6.46
N LEU A 123 -1.51 0.86 -6.96
CA LEU A 123 -0.59 2.00 -6.94
C LEU A 123 -1.16 3.19 -7.71
N ASN A 124 -1.69 2.95 -8.91
CA ASN A 124 -2.26 3.99 -9.75
C ASN A 124 -3.49 4.64 -9.12
N GLU A 125 -4.35 3.85 -8.48
CA GLU A 125 -5.53 4.36 -7.78
C GLU A 125 -5.12 5.24 -6.59
N ASN A 126 -4.13 4.82 -5.80
CA ASN A 126 -3.60 5.61 -4.69
C ASN A 126 -2.94 6.91 -5.17
N VAL A 127 -2.16 6.87 -6.26
CA VAL A 127 -1.59 8.08 -6.88
C VAL A 127 -2.68 9.01 -7.40
N LYS A 128 -3.69 8.46 -8.07
CA LYS A 128 -4.82 9.23 -8.61
C LYS A 128 -5.61 9.91 -7.48
N ASN A 129 -5.90 9.21 -6.40
CA ASN A 129 -6.60 9.76 -5.23
C ASN A 129 -5.80 10.85 -4.52
N PHE A 130 -4.47 10.77 -4.55
CA PHE A 130 -3.59 11.82 -4.05
C PHE A 130 -3.55 13.06 -4.97
N VAL A 131 -3.45 12.86 -6.29
CA VAL A 131 -3.34 13.96 -7.28
C VAL A 131 -4.69 14.65 -7.51
N PHE A 132 -5.78 13.88 -7.50
CA PHE A 132 -7.15 14.35 -7.69
C PHE A 132 -8.01 13.95 -6.49
N PRO A 133 -7.87 14.62 -5.34
CA PRO A 133 -8.70 14.32 -4.18
C PRO A 133 -10.17 14.53 -4.55
N ASN A 134 -11.00 13.49 -4.40
CA ASN A 134 -12.43 13.66 -4.58
C ASN A 134 -12.91 14.69 -3.54
N PRO A 135 -13.64 15.75 -3.94
CA PRO A 135 -14.22 16.68 -2.99
C PRO A 135 -15.24 15.93 -2.14
N GLN A 136 -14.82 15.54 -0.93
CA GLN A 136 -15.73 15.09 0.11
C GLN A 136 -16.64 16.29 0.42
N LEU A 137 -17.94 16.16 0.16
CA LEU A 137 -18.93 17.09 0.68
C LEU A 137 -18.78 17.08 2.20
N SER A 138 -18.06 18.05 2.75
CA SER A 138 -18.00 18.20 4.20
C SER A 138 -19.43 18.46 4.66
N ASP A 139 -19.92 17.70 5.64
CA ASP A 139 -21.20 17.92 6.36
C ASP A 139 -21.25 19.28 7.11
N ARG A 140 -20.44 20.26 6.70
CA ARG A 140 -20.61 21.65 7.07
C ARG A 140 -21.88 22.15 6.42
N LYS A 141 -22.99 22.04 7.14
CA LYS A 141 -24.21 22.82 6.90
C LYS A 141 -23.80 24.29 6.78
N VAL A 142 -23.75 24.80 5.56
CA VAL A 142 -23.61 26.23 5.30
C VAL A 142 -24.92 26.87 5.78
N VAL A 143 -24.93 27.37 7.02
CA VAL A 143 -26.05 28.16 7.53
C VAL A 143 -25.97 29.52 6.84
N VAL A 144 -26.81 29.70 5.81
CA VAL A 144 -26.99 31.00 5.17
C VAL A 144 -27.74 31.90 6.15
N LEU A 145 -27.04 32.83 6.78
CA LEU A 145 -27.67 33.95 7.48
C LEU A 145 -28.32 34.84 6.43
N LYS A 146 -29.64 34.74 6.28
CA LYS A 146 -30.42 35.78 5.59
C LYS A 146 -30.16 37.08 6.35
N SER A 147 -29.56 38.05 5.67
CA SER A 147 -29.43 39.41 6.17
C SER A 147 -30.79 39.90 6.63
N LEU A 148 -30.85 40.40 7.87
CA LEU A 148 -32.00 41.16 8.36
C LEU A 148 -32.20 42.31 7.37
N LYS A 149 -33.29 42.26 6.61
CA LYS A 149 -33.79 43.43 5.91
C LYS A 149 -33.99 44.50 6.98
N LYS A 150 -33.31 45.61 6.77
CA LYS A 150 -33.53 46.87 7.46
C LYS A 150 -34.94 47.32 7.07
N ASP A 151 -35.91 47.08 7.95
CA ASP A 151 -37.17 47.80 7.89
C ASP A 151 -36.88 49.21 8.44
N SER A 152 -36.40 50.06 7.55
CA SER A 152 -36.86 51.44 7.56
C SER A 152 -38.28 51.39 7.03
N ASP A 153 -39.26 51.68 7.87
CA ASP A 153 -40.10 52.87 7.69
C ASP A 153 -41.19 52.96 8.77
N ASP A 154 -41.50 54.22 9.05
CA ASP A 154 -42.68 54.78 9.70
C ASP A 154 -42.82 54.59 11.21
N TRP A 155 -42.70 55.70 11.96
CA TRP A 155 -43.86 56.52 12.36
C TRP A 155 -43.47 58.01 12.46
N GLU A 156 -44.42 58.84 12.02
CA GLU A 156 -44.52 60.30 12.15
C GLU A 156 -44.25 60.86 13.56
#